data_AF-A0A7L3WP46-F1
#
_entry.id   AF-A0A7L3WP46-F1
#
_cell.length_a   1.000
_cell.length_b   1.000
_cell.length_c   1.000
_cell.angle_alpha   90.00
_cell.angle_beta   90.00
_cell.angle_gamma   90.00
#
_symmetry.space_group_name_H-M   'P 1'
#
loop_
_entity.id
_entity.type
_entity.pdbx_description
1 polymer ?
#
loop_
_entity_poly.entity_id
_entity_poly.type
_entity_poly.pdbx_seq_one_letter_code
_entity_poly.pdbx_strand_id
1 'polypeptide(L)'
;CKLISQLYMFFFLLFQILGAVILGFGIWILADKTSFIAVLQMSSPSLKTGAYILIGVGALTMLMGFLGCLGAVNEIRCLLGLYFTCLMIILITQVAAGLVIYFQKEMLKEELSRIVVNLIQNYDPSNVSERNLQDTWDYVQTQVS
;
A
#
# COMPACT_ATOMS: atom_id res chain seq x y z
N CYS A 1 -8.63 14.65 31.32
CA CYS A 1 -8.62 15.02 29.88
C CYS A 1 -7.26 14.86 29.20
N LYS A 2 -6.17 15.50 29.67
CA LYS A 2 -4.86 15.41 28.99
C LYS A 2 -4.28 13.99 28.86
N LEU A 3 -4.52 13.12 29.84
CA LEU A 3 -4.02 11.73 29.84
C LEU A 3 -4.66 10.83 28.76
N ILE A 4 -5.95 11.04 28.46
CA ILE A 4 -6.70 10.25 27.47
C ILE A 4 -6.23 10.58 26.04
N SER A 5 -6.01 11.87 25.75
CA SER A 5 -5.49 12.31 24.46
C SER A 5 -4.05 11.82 24.23
N GLN A 6 -3.22 11.84 25.27
CA GLN A 6 -1.86 11.29 25.25
C GLN A 6 -1.84 9.77 25.01
N LEU A 7 -2.73 9.01 25.65
CA LEU A 7 -2.85 7.56 25.46
C LEU A 7 -3.27 7.21 24.02
N TYR A 8 -4.27 7.91 23.48
CA TYR A 8 -4.74 7.71 22.11
C TYR A 8 -3.64 7.99 21.07
N MET A 9 -2.89 9.08 21.27
CA MET A 9 -1.77 9.45 20.40
C MET A 9 -0.64 8.41 20.44
N PHE A 10 -0.30 7.88 21.61
CA PHE A 10 0.70 6.82 21.75
C PHE A 10 0.29 5.53 21.04
N PHE A 11 -0.97 5.10 21.22
CA PHE A 11 -1.50 3.90 20.55
C PHE A 11 -1.54 4.08 19.03
N PHE A 12 -1.96 5.25 18.55
CA PHE A 12 -1.97 5.59 17.14
C PHE A 12 -0.56 5.61 16.54
N LEU A 13 0.44 6.12 17.26
CA LEU A 13 1.84 6.11 16.84
C LEU A 13 2.39 4.69 16.75
N LEU A 14 2.11 3.82 17.72
CA LEU A 14 2.49 2.41 17.65
C LEU A 14 1.89 1.71 16.42
N PHE A 15 0.62 1.96 16.13
CA PHE A 15 -0.03 1.41 14.93
C PHE A 15 0.58 1.96 13.64
N GLN A 16 0.99 3.23 13.62
CA GLN A 16 1.67 3.85 12.48
C GLN A 16 3.04 3.21 12.21
N ILE A 17 3.82 2.91 13.25
CA ILE A 17 5.11 2.21 13.12
C ILE A 17 4.90 0.76 12.67
N LEU A 18 3.89 0.07 13.21
CA LEU A 18 3.54 -1.27 12.76
C LEU A 18 3.16 -1.28 11.27
N GLY A 19 2.33 -0.32 10.85
CA GLY A 19 1.96 -0.13 9.45
C GLY A 19 3.16 0.18 8.55
N ALA A 20 4.11 0.99 9.04
CA ALA A 20 5.37 1.26 8.34
C ALA A 20 6.21 0.00 8.14
N VAL A 21 6.34 -0.84 9.17
CA VAL A 21 7.07 -2.11 9.09
C VAL A 21 6.37 -3.05 8.10
N ILE A 22 5.05 -3.19 8.17
CA ILE A 22 4.27 -4.03 7.25
C ILE A 22 4.40 -3.53 5.81
N LEU A 23 4.33 -2.22 5.57
CA LEU A 23 4.56 -1.63 4.25
C LEU A 23 5.99 -1.87 3.77
N GLY A 24 6.99 -1.71 4.64
CA GLY A 24 8.39 -2.01 4.32
C GLY A 24 8.60 -3.47 3.92
N PHE A 25 8.04 -4.41 4.68
CA PHE A 25 8.06 -5.84 4.33
C PHE A 25 7.28 -6.13 3.05
N GLY A 26 6.12 -5.49 2.85
CA GLY A 26 5.34 -5.61 1.62
C GLY A 26 6.11 -5.12 0.39
N ILE A 27 6.80 -3.98 0.51
CA ILE A 27 7.69 -3.44 -0.53
C ILE A 27 8.89 -4.36 -0.72
N TRP A 28 9.49 -4.91 0.34
CA TRP A 28 10.61 -5.84 0.23
C TRP A 28 10.22 -7.12 -0.52
N ILE A 29 9.09 -7.73 -0.18
CA ILE A 29 8.54 -8.91 -0.88
C ILE A 29 8.18 -8.55 -2.33
N LEU A 30 7.60 -7.37 -2.54
CA LEU A 30 7.28 -6.89 -3.88
C LEU A 30 8.55 -6.58 -4.68
N ALA A 31 9.64 -6.12 -4.05
CA ALA A 31 10.96 -5.86 -4.65
C ALA A 31 11.67 -7.16 -5.05
N ASP A 32 11.61 -8.17 -4.18
CA ASP A 32 12.15 -9.51 -4.44
C ASP A 32 11.41 -10.17 -5.61
N LYS A 33 10.07 -10.11 -5.59
CA LYS A 33 9.24 -10.55 -6.71
C LYS A 33 9.42 -9.67 -7.94
N THR A 34 9.56 -8.35 -7.83
CA THR A 34 9.83 -7.49 -8.99
C THR A 34 11.22 -7.66 -9.54
N SER A 35 12.19 -8.22 -8.83
CA SER A 35 13.47 -8.59 -9.44
C SER A 35 13.30 -9.80 -10.36
N PHE A 36 12.45 -10.76 -9.97
CA PHE A 36 12.08 -11.91 -10.80
C PHE A 36 11.11 -11.53 -11.94
N ILE A 37 10.12 -10.67 -11.64
CA ILE A 37 9.16 -10.13 -12.62
C ILE A 37 9.85 -9.09 -13.52
N ALA A 38 10.89 -8.36 -13.08
CA ALA A 38 11.70 -7.46 -13.90
C ALA A 38 12.46 -8.21 -15.00
N VAL A 39 12.95 -9.41 -14.68
CA VAL A 39 13.61 -10.32 -15.63
C VAL A 39 12.61 -10.89 -16.65
N LEU A 40 11.35 -11.10 -16.26
CA LEU A 40 10.24 -11.46 -17.19
C LEU A 40 9.57 -10.23 -17.87
N GLN A 41 9.76 -9.03 -17.33
CA GLN A 41 9.12 -7.75 -17.73
C GLN A 41 9.76 -7.09 -18.94
N MET A 42 10.74 -7.73 -19.59
CA MET A 42 11.12 -7.30 -20.94
C MET A 42 9.89 -7.32 -21.89
N SER A 43 8.80 -8.01 -21.52
CA SER A 43 7.58 -8.15 -22.31
C SER A 43 6.40 -7.22 -21.94
N SER A 44 6.32 -6.58 -20.76
CA SER A 44 5.09 -5.86 -20.32
C SER A 44 5.33 -4.59 -19.47
N PRO A 45 5.25 -3.38 -20.05
CA PRO A 45 5.55 -2.12 -19.35
C PRO A 45 4.54 -1.71 -18.26
N SER A 46 3.28 -2.16 -18.33
CA SER A 46 2.20 -1.66 -17.45
C SER A 46 2.31 -2.12 -15.98
N LEU A 47 2.90 -3.28 -15.69
CA LEU A 47 3.06 -3.79 -14.32
C LEU A 47 4.10 -2.99 -13.52
N LYS A 48 5.16 -2.53 -14.19
CA LYS A 48 6.20 -1.69 -13.59
C LYS A 48 5.61 -0.38 -13.06
N THR A 49 4.74 0.22 -13.87
CA THR A 49 4.02 1.45 -13.54
C THR A 49 3.14 1.26 -12.30
N GLY A 50 2.38 0.16 -12.23
CA GLY A 50 1.50 -0.10 -11.09
C GLY A 50 2.25 -0.24 -9.75
N ALA A 51 3.36 -0.99 -9.74
CA ALA A 51 4.17 -1.17 -8.54
C ALA A 51 4.79 0.15 -8.05
N TYR A 52 5.31 0.98 -8.96
CA TYR A 52 5.89 2.27 -8.62
C TYR A 52 4.84 3.24 -8.04
N ILE A 53 3.62 3.25 -8.61
CA ILE A 53 2.50 4.05 -8.09
C ILE A 53 2.11 3.58 -6.69
N LEU A 54 2.01 2.27 -6.45
CA LEU A 54 1.65 1.70 -5.15
C LEU A 54 2.67 2.10 -4.06
N ILE A 55 3.97 1.99 -4.38
CA ILE A 55 5.07 2.40 -3.50
C ILE A 55 4.97 3.90 -3.18
N GLY A 56 4.77 4.73 -4.22
CA GLY A 56 4.64 6.18 -4.06
C GLY A 56 3.46 6.59 -3.16
N VAL A 57 2.29 6.00 -3.37
CA VAL A 57 1.09 6.26 -2.55
C VAL A 57 1.28 5.78 -1.11
N GLY A 58 1.89 4.61 -0.91
CA GLY A 58 2.20 4.07 0.43
C GLY A 58 3.13 4.98 1.21
N ALA A 59 4.21 5.45 0.59
CA ALA A 59 5.17 6.37 1.20
C ALA A 59 4.52 7.73 1.54
N LEU A 60 3.72 8.30 0.63
CA LEU A 60 3.02 9.56 0.86
C LEU A 60 2.03 9.46 2.03
N THR A 61 1.28 8.35 2.10
CA THR A 61 0.32 8.10 3.18
C THR A 61 1.03 7.99 4.54
N MET A 62 2.19 7.35 4.57
CA MET A 62 3.01 7.22 5.77
C MET A 62 3.57 8.56 6.25
N LEU A 63 4.02 9.42 5.31
CA LEU A 63 4.44 10.80 5.62
C LEU A 63 3.27 11.64 6.17
N MET A 64 2.09 11.54 5.57
CA MET A 64 0.88 12.23 6.06
C MET A 64 0.48 11.78 7.47
N GLY A 65 0.60 10.48 7.78
CA GLY A 65 0.40 9.96 9.14
C GLY A 65 1.38 10.54 10.16
N PHE A 66 2.66 10.68 9.78
CA PHE A 66 3.68 11.29 10.63
C PHE A 66 3.43 12.80 10.88
N LEU A 67 3.05 13.53 9.82
CA LEU A 67 2.64 14.93 9.89
C LEU A 67 1.41 15.15 10.78
N GLY A 68 0.45 14.22 10.77
CA GLY A 68 -0.72 14.23 11.66
C GLY A 68 -0.36 14.09 13.13
N CYS A 69 0.55 13.16 13.46
CA CYS A 69 1.06 13.02 14.83
C CYS A 69 1.84 14.26 15.30
N LEU A 70 2.70 14.81 14.44
CA LEU A 70 3.46 16.03 14.74
C LEU A 70 2.55 17.26 14.93
N GLY A 71 1.45 17.35 14.17
CA GLY A 71 0.46 18.41 14.31
C GLY A 71 -0.30 18.37 15.64
N ALA A 72 -0.44 17.19 16.24
CA ALA A 72 -1.10 17.02 17.53
C ALA A 72 -0.14 17.20 18.73
N VAL A 73 1.17 17.00 18.55
CA VAL A 73 2.21 17.25 19.59
C VAL A 73 2.64 18.72 19.64
N ASN A 74 2.67 19.42 18.51
CA ASN A 74 3.16 20.79 18.47
C ASN A 74 2.04 21.79 18.76
N GLU A 75 2.13 22.48 19.89
CA GLU A 75 1.35 23.68 20.23
C GLU A 75 1.73 24.90 19.36
N ILE A 76 2.25 24.66 18.14
CA ILE A 76 2.77 25.67 17.21
C ILE A 76 1.81 25.73 16.02
N ARG A 77 1.06 26.84 15.94
CA ARG A 77 0.01 27.10 14.93
C ARG A 77 0.49 26.96 13.47
N CYS A 78 1.78 27.14 13.23
CA CYS A 78 2.40 27.04 11.90
C CYS A 78 2.37 25.60 11.34
N LEU A 79 2.58 24.59 12.18
CA LEU A 79 2.64 23.19 11.73
C LEU A 79 1.24 22.66 11.38
N LEU A 80 0.22 23.09 12.15
CA LEU A 80 -1.19 22.81 11.85
C LEU A 80 -1.63 23.47 10.54
N GLY A 81 -1.13 24.67 10.26
CA GLY A 81 -1.32 25.37 8.99
C GLY A 81 -0.73 24.58 7.81
N LEU A 82 0.51 24.11 7.91
CA LEU A 82 1.16 23.28 6.88
C LEU A 82 0.40 21.98 6.60
N TYR A 83 -0.08 21.29 7.65
CA TYR A 83 -0.91 20.11 7.51
C TYR A 83 -2.21 20.42 6.74
N PHE A 84 -2.91 21.49 7.13
CA PHE A 84 -4.13 21.91 6.46
C PHE A 84 -3.90 22.29 5.00
N THR A 85 -2.82 23.03 4.70
CA THR A 85 -2.45 23.38 3.32
C THR A 85 -2.12 22.13 2.50
N CYS A 86 -1.38 21.17 3.06
CA CYS A 86 -1.09 19.92 2.38
C CYS A 86 -2.36 19.12 2.06
N LEU A 87 -3.29 19.01 3.02
CA LEU A 87 -4.58 18.36 2.79
C LEU A 87 -5.40 19.07 1.71
N MET A 88 -5.43 20.40 1.70
CA MET A 88 -6.13 21.17 0.67
C MET A 88 -5.54 20.90 -0.72
N ILE A 89 -4.21 20.84 -0.85
CA ILE A 89 -3.54 20.51 -2.12
C ILE A 89 -3.87 19.08 -2.56
N ILE A 90 -3.89 18.11 -1.63
CA ILE A 90 -4.28 16.73 -1.93
C ILE A 90 -5.74 16.69 -2.42
N LEU A 91 -6.66 17.39 -1.76
CA LEU A 91 -8.07 17.40 -2.18
C LEU A 91 -8.24 17.98 -3.59
N ILE A 92 -7.57 19.09 -3.89
CA ILE A 92 -7.60 19.68 -5.23
C ILE A 92 -7.06 18.66 -6.26
N THR A 93 -5.94 18.00 -5.93
CA THR A 93 -5.33 16.98 -6.78
C THR A 93 -6.26 15.77 -6.98
N GLN A 94 -6.94 15.33 -5.93
CA GLN A 94 -7.84 14.17 -5.97
C GLN A 94 -9.11 14.45 -6.76
N VAL A 95 -9.68 15.66 -6.64
CA VAL A 95 -10.80 16.12 -7.48
C VAL A 95 -10.36 16.22 -8.94
N ALA A 96 -9.20 16.81 -9.22
CA ALA A 96 -8.67 16.91 -10.58
C ALA A 96 -8.40 15.52 -11.19
N ALA A 97 -7.75 14.62 -10.45
CA ALA A 97 -7.51 13.24 -10.87
C ALA A 97 -8.82 12.49 -11.12
N GLY A 98 -9.81 12.64 -10.22
CA GLY A 98 -11.14 12.06 -10.38
C GLY A 98 -11.85 12.54 -11.65
N LEU A 99 -11.74 13.83 -11.97
CA LEU A 99 -12.30 14.41 -13.19
C LEU A 99 -11.62 13.84 -14.45
N VAL A 100 -10.29 13.76 -14.46
CA VAL A 100 -9.52 13.19 -15.58
C VAL A 100 -9.86 11.71 -15.78
N ILE A 101 -9.93 10.93 -14.70
CA ILE A 101 -10.32 9.52 -14.74
C ILE A 101 -11.76 9.36 -15.25
N TYR A 102 -12.67 10.22 -14.83
CA TYR A 102 -14.06 10.19 -15.28
C TYR A 102 -14.18 10.38 -16.79
N PHE A 103 -13.44 11.34 -17.35
CA PHE A 103 -13.42 11.58 -18.80
C PHE A 103 -12.72 10.47 -19.59
N GLN A 104 -11.64 9.87 -19.07
CA GLN A 104 -10.85 8.85 -19.76
C GLN A 104 -11.11 7.42 -19.27
N LYS A 105 -12.28 7.18 -18.66
CA LYS A 105 -12.66 5.88 -18.09
C LYS A 105 -12.54 4.72 -19.08
N GLU A 106 -12.80 4.98 -20.36
CA GLU A 106 -12.76 3.99 -21.45
C GLU A 106 -11.32 3.45 -21.60
N MET A 107 -10.34 4.35 -21.77
CA MET A 107 -8.93 4.01 -21.96
C MET A 107 -8.31 3.40 -20.69
N LEU A 108 -8.69 3.89 -19.51
CA LEU A 108 -8.20 3.37 -18.23
C LEU A 108 -8.66 1.91 -17.98
N LYS A 109 -9.91 1.58 -18.34
CA LYS A 109 -10.43 0.21 -18.20
C LYS A 109 -9.66 -0.80 -19.04
N GLU A 110 -9.23 -0.41 -20.24
CA GLU A 110 -8.51 -1.29 -21.14
C GLU A 110 -7.08 -1.59 -20.65
N GLU A 111 -6.38 -0.57 -20.13
CA GLU A 111 -5.09 -0.74 -19.47
C GLU A 111 -5.21 -1.60 -18.19
N LEU A 112 -6.23 -1.35 -17.37
CA LEU A 112 -6.44 -2.07 -16.12
C LEU A 112 -6.82 -3.53 -16.36
N SER A 113 -7.63 -3.79 -17.40
CA SER A 113 -7.96 -5.15 -17.86
C SER A 113 -6.70 -5.90 -18.32
N ARG A 114 -5.84 -5.25 -19.12
CA ARG A 114 -4.54 -5.83 -19.53
C ARG A 114 -3.65 -6.15 -18.33
N ILE A 115 -3.62 -5.29 -17.31
CA ILE A 115 -2.87 -5.54 -16.07
C ILE A 115 -3.41 -6.77 -15.33
N VAL A 116 -4.74 -6.83 -15.12
CA VAL A 116 -5.39 -7.94 -14.40
C VAL A 116 -5.22 -9.27 -15.14
N VAL A 117 -5.40 -9.29 -16.46
CA VAL A 117 -5.21 -10.51 -17.26
C VAL A 117 -3.76 -10.99 -17.19
N ASN A 118 -2.77 -10.09 -17.26
CA ASN A 118 -1.36 -10.45 -17.12
C ASN A 118 -1.01 -10.96 -15.72
N LEU A 119 -1.64 -10.40 -14.67
CA LEU A 119 -1.48 -10.88 -13.30
C LEU A 119 -2.06 -12.29 -13.12
N ILE A 120 -3.21 -12.57 -13.71
CA ILE A 120 -3.86 -13.89 -13.65
C ILE A 120 -3.06 -14.92 -14.46
N GLN A 121 -2.59 -14.58 -15.67
CA GLN A 121 -1.81 -15.51 -16.49
C GLN A 121 -0.43 -15.84 -15.89
N ASN A 122 0.18 -14.91 -15.15
CA ASN A 122 1.43 -15.15 -14.44
C ASN A 122 1.22 -15.66 -13.00
N TYR A 123 -0.02 -15.85 -12.55
CA TYR A 123 -0.30 -16.48 -11.27
C TYR A 123 -0.19 -18.00 -11.43
N ASP A 124 1.00 -18.53 -11.16
CA ASP A 124 1.25 -19.97 -11.09
C ASP A 124 0.59 -20.54 -9.81
N PRO A 125 -0.47 -21.36 -9.90
CA PRO A 125 -1.15 -21.90 -8.72
C PRO A 125 -0.39 -23.07 -8.06
N SER A 126 0.68 -23.58 -8.67
CA SER A 126 1.36 -24.81 -8.21
C SER A 126 2.17 -24.61 -6.91
N ASN A 127 2.77 -23.44 -6.72
CA ASN A 127 3.63 -23.14 -5.57
C ASN A 127 2.87 -22.68 -4.29
N VAL A 128 1.57 -22.44 -4.40
CA VAL A 128 0.67 -22.12 -3.25
C VAL A 128 -0.12 -23.36 -2.83
N SER A 129 -0.53 -24.21 -3.77
CA SER A 129 -1.23 -25.46 -3.44
C SER A 129 -0.32 -26.47 -2.76
N GLU A 130 0.93 -26.66 -3.21
CA GLU A 130 1.84 -27.64 -2.60
C GLU A 130 2.21 -27.29 -1.15
N ARG A 131 2.47 -26.01 -0.84
CA ARG A 131 2.77 -25.55 0.52
C ARG A 131 1.57 -25.65 1.45
N ASN A 132 0.42 -25.12 1.03
CA ASN A 132 -0.79 -25.16 1.85
C ASN A 132 -1.32 -26.60 2.06
N LEU A 133 -1.16 -27.50 1.08
CA LEU A 133 -1.54 -28.90 1.23
C LEU A 133 -0.60 -29.63 2.19
N GLN A 134 0.72 -29.42 2.12
CA GLN A 134 1.65 -30.01 3.09
C GLN A 134 1.36 -29.53 4.51
N ASP A 135 1.17 -28.21 4.70
CA ASP A 135 0.86 -27.64 6.01
C ASP A 135 -0.49 -28.13 6.55
N THR A 136 -1.48 -28.35 5.68
CA THR A 136 -2.80 -28.88 6.06
C THR A 136 -2.75 -30.38 6.40
N TRP A 137 -1.96 -31.18 5.67
CA TRP A 137 -1.78 -32.60 5.97
C TRP A 137 -1.07 -32.81 7.32
N ASP A 138 -0.07 -32.00 7.64
CA ASP A 138 0.68 -32.10 8.90
C ASP A 138 -0.16 -31.70 10.12
N TYR A 139 -1.07 -30.72 9.94
CA TYR A 139 -2.05 -30.32 10.95
C TYR A 139 -3.02 -31.44 11.33
N VAL A 140 -3.55 -32.16 10.32
CA VAL A 140 -4.47 -33.29 10.56
C VAL A 140 -3.75 -34.45 11.22
N GLN A 141 -2.51 -34.73 10.83
CA GLN A 141 -1.70 -35.80 11.40
C GLN A 141 -1.37 -35.55 12.89
N THR A 142 -1.11 -34.29 13.25
CA THR A 142 -0.78 -33.89 14.63
C THR A 142 -1.99 -33.97 15.59
N GLN A 143 -3.22 -33.93 15.08
CA GLN A 143 -4.44 -34.05 15.89
C GLN A 143 -4.86 -35.50 16.15
N VAL A 144 -4.35 -36.46 15.37
CA VAL A 144 -4.73 -37.88 15.45
C VAL A 144 -3.66 -38.73 16.15
N SER A 145 -2.47 -38.18 16.40
CA SER A 145 -1.44 -38.77 17.28
C SER A 145 -1.44 -38.11 18.65
#